data_AF-A0A924Y2Y4-F1
#
_entry.id   AF-A0A924Y2Y4-F1
#
_cell.length_a   1.000
_cell.length_b   1.000
_cell.length_c   1.000
_cell.angle_alpha   90.00
_cell.angle_beta   90.00
_cell.angle_gamma   90.00
#
_symmetry.space_group_name_H-M   'P 1'
#
loop_
_entity.id
_entity.type
_entity.pdbx_description
1 polymer ?
#
loop_
_entity_poly.entity_id
_entity_poly.type
_entity_poly.pdbx_seq_one_letter_code
_entity_poly.pdbx_strand_id
1 'polypeptide(L)' 'MVERLKSSWRTIFSVSRADPDQPHTFRNISEIRSRFLVRTTPSGIEAFYRGLNALPAGPPDVAQAIAIASEYGIEILPP' A
#
# COMPACT_ATOMS: atom_id res chain seq x y z
N MET A 1 -19.88 -21.21 -30.22
CA MET A 1 -18.44 -21.48 -30.08
C MET A 1 -17.85 -20.35 -29.27
N VAL A 2 -17.69 -20.52 -27.95
CA VAL A 2 -17.16 -19.46 -27.06
C VAL A 2 -15.66 -19.72 -26.92
N GLU A 3 -14.85 -18.88 -27.55
CA GLU A 3 -13.40 -18.91 -27.42
C GLU A 3 -13.02 -18.54 -25.99
N ARG A 4 -12.53 -19.55 -25.27
CA ARG A 4 -11.99 -19.43 -23.93
C ARG A 4 -10.64 -18.74 -24.05
N LEU A 5 -10.62 -17.42 -23.96
CA LEU A 5 -9.39 -16.64 -23.84
C LEU A 5 -8.56 -17.22 -22.69
N LYS A 6 -7.46 -17.88 -23.04
CA LYS A 6 -6.45 -18.38 -22.09
C LYS A 6 -5.70 -17.17 -21.54
N SER A 7 -6.32 -16.42 -20.63
CA SER A 7 -5.62 -15.45 -19.82
C SER A 7 -4.74 -16.21 -18.83
N SER A 8 -3.49 -16.43 -19.22
CA SER A 8 -2.40 -16.85 -18.36
C SER A 8 -2.14 -15.74 -17.32
N TRP A 9 -2.98 -15.65 -16.30
CA TRP A 9 -2.66 -14.93 -15.08
C TRP A 9 -1.56 -15.71 -14.37
N ARG A 10 -0.29 -15.45 -14.72
CA ARG A 10 0.80 -15.70 -13.77
C ARG A 10 0.61 -14.71 -12.63
N THR A 11 -0.21 -15.08 -11.66
CA THR A 11 -0.25 -14.37 -10.38
C THR A 11 1.12 -14.58 -9.75
N ILE A 12 2.02 -13.61 -9.91
CA ILE A 12 3.27 -13.59 -9.17
C ILE A 12 2.88 -13.25 -7.73
N PHE A 13 2.70 -14.28 -6.92
CA PHE A 13 2.67 -14.12 -5.47
C PHE A 13 4.10 -13.87 -5.01
N SER A 14 4.48 -12.60 -4.91
CA SER A 14 5.69 -12.19 -4.21
C SER A 14 5.31 -11.81 -2.78
N VAL A 15 5.98 -12.43 -1.81
CA VAL A 15 5.86 -12.06 -0.39
C VAL A 15 7.14 -11.34 -0.03
N SER A 16 7.00 -10.08 0.39
CA SER A 16 8.08 -9.31 0.97
C SER A 16 7.77 -9.09 2.44
N ARG A 17 8.79 -9.25 3.29
CA ARG A 17 8.71 -8.94 4.71
C ARG A 17 9.45 -7.64 4.95
N ALA A 18 8.82 -6.72 5.67
CA ALA A 18 9.48 -5.57 6.26
C ALA A 18 9.50 -5.78 7.77
N ASP A 19 10.71 -5.72 8.35
CA ASP A 19 10.86 -5.74 9.80
C ASP A 19 10.65 -4.33 10.37
N PRO A 20 10.27 -4.21 11.65
CA PRO A 20 10.24 -2.92 12.33
C PRO A 20 11.55 -2.15 12.13
N ASP A 21 11.45 -0.82 12.04
CA ASP A 21 12.58 0.10 11.87
C ASP A 21 13.39 -0.05 10.57
N GLN A 22 12.96 -0.91 9.65
CA GLN A 22 13.54 -1.01 8.31
C GLN A 22 12.74 -0.15 7.31
N PRO A 23 13.35 0.90 6.73
CA PRO A 23 12.74 1.65 5.64
C PRO A 23 12.35 0.74 4.49
N HIS A 24 11.10 0.86 4.03
CA HIS A 24 10.59 0.09 2.91
C HIS A 24 9.53 0.87 2.13
N THR A 25 9.43 0.57 0.85
CA THR A 25 8.43 1.14 -0.06
C THR A 25 8.15 0.16 -1.20
N PHE A 26 7.09 0.42 -1.96
CA PHE A 26 6.76 -0.34 -3.16
C PHE A 26 6.24 0.58 -4.26
N ARG A 27 6.46 0.18 -5.51
CA ARG A 27 5.90 0.85 -6.68
C ARG A 27 5.38 -0.19 -7.66
N ASN A 28 4.16 0.00 -8.15
CA ASN A 28 3.71 -0.73 -9.34
C ASN A 28 4.43 -0.16 -10.56
N ILE A 29 5.36 -0.93 -11.14
CA ILE A 29 6.12 -0.56 -12.34
C ILE A 29 5.42 -0.96 -13.64
N SER A 30 4.30 -1.67 -13.54
CA SER A 30 3.50 -2.14 -14.68
C SER A 30 2.41 -1.12 -15.04
N GLU A 31 2.07 -1.05 -16.33
CA GLU A 31 0.93 -0.27 -16.82
C GLU A 31 -0.42 -0.91 -16.45
N ILE A 32 -0.42 -2.18 -16.05
CA ILE A 32 -1.60 -2.92 -15.59
C ILE A 32 -1.79 -2.69 -14.10
N ARG A 33 -3.05 -2.51 -13.69
CA ARG A 33 -3.46 -2.41 -12.28
C ARG A 33 -3.10 -3.69 -11.53
N SER A 34 -2.30 -3.53 -10.47
CA SER A 34 -1.94 -4.61 -9.55
C SER A 34 -2.89 -4.68 -8.35
N ARG A 35 -2.98 -5.86 -7.72
CA ARG A 35 -3.61 -6.04 -6.40
C ARG A 35 -2.51 -6.20 -5.36
N PHE A 36 -2.65 -5.51 -4.24
CA PHE A 36 -1.69 -5.54 -3.13
C PHE A 36 -2.41 -5.88 -1.84
N LEU A 37 -1.86 -6.83 -1.08
CA LEU A 37 -2.38 -7.23 0.22
C LEU A 37 -1.28 -7.00 1.26
N VAL A 38 -1.58 -6.19 2.27
CA VAL A 38 -0.70 -5.97 3.42
C VAL A 38 -1.24 -6.74 4.60
N ARG A 39 -0.37 -7.50 5.25
CA ARG A 39 -0.62 -8.10 6.56
C ARG A 39 0.38 -7.53 7.56
N THR A 40 -0.13 -6.97 8.63
CA THR A 40 0.65 -6.37 9.74
C THR A 40 0.44 -7.16 11.02
N THR A 41 1.48 -7.26 11.83
CA THR A 41 1.42 -7.91 13.15
C THR A 41 2.48 -7.28 14.06
N PRO A 42 2.13 -6.82 15.27
CA PRO A 42 0.78 -6.76 15.84
C PRO A 42 -0.16 -5.83 15.05
N SER A 43 -1.45 -5.87 15.34
CA SER A 43 -2.45 -4.96 14.75
C SER A 43 -2.20 -3.51 15.18
N GLY A 44 -2.75 -2.53 14.45
CA GLY A 44 -2.72 -1.11 14.84
C GLY A 44 -2.68 -0.15 13.65
N ILE A 45 -2.04 -0.56 12.54
CA ILE A 45 -1.90 0.27 11.34
C ILE A 45 -3.24 0.61 10.67
N GLU A 46 -4.29 -0.14 10.98
CA GLU A 46 -5.63 0.09 10.46
C GLU A 46 -6.20 1.45 10.90
N ALA A 47 -5.77 1.98 12.06
CA ALA A 47 -6.16 3.31 12.51
C ALA A 47 -5.55 4.40 11.61
N PHE A 48 -4.29 4.25 11.23
CA PHE A 48 -3.63 5.12 10.24
C PHE A 48 -4.39 5.16 8.92
N TYR A 49 -4.77 3.99 8.36
CA TYR A 49 -5.55 3.95 7.12
C TYR A 49 -6.93 4.61 7.26
N ARG A 50 -7.58 4.52 8.41
CA ARG A 50 -8.84 5.24 8.67
C ARG A 50 -8.64 6.75 8.70
N GLY A 51 -7.54 7.24 9.30
CA GLY A 51 -7.18 8.66 9.30
C GLY A 51 -6.97 9.19 7.87
N LEU A 52 -6.23 8.45 7.04
CA LEU A 52 -6.06 8.80 5.63
C LEU A 52 -7.39 8.81 4.86
N ASN A 53 -8.30 7.86 5.12
CA ASN A 53 -9.59 7.79 4.44
C ASN A 53 -10.55 8.93 4.83
N ALA A 54 -10.29 9.64 5.92
CA ALA A 54 -11.06 10.82 6.31
C ALA A 54 -10.67 12.08 5.52
N LEU A 55 -9.55 12.05 4.79
CA LEU A 55 -9.12 13.15 3.93
C LEU A 55 -10.07 13.32 2.72
N PRO A 56 -10.24 14.54 2.20
CA PRO A 56 -11.03 14.78 1.00
C PRO A 56 -10.54 13.94 -0.19
N ALA A 57 -11.48 13.47 -1.02
CA ALA A 57 -11.14 12.77 -2.24
C ALA A 57 -10.38 13.69 -3.22
N GLY A 58 -9.32 13.17 -3.84
CA GLY A 58 -8.46 13.92 -4.75
C GLY A 58 -7.01 13.44 -4.68
N PRO A 59 -6.06 14.16 -5.30
CA PRO A 59 -4.64 13.96 -5.06
C PRO A 59 -4.37 14.06 -3.55
N PRO A 60 -3.60 13.13 -2.95
CA PRO A 60 -3.33 13.16 -1.52
C PRO A 60 -2.51 14.41 -1.17
N ASP A 61 -2.95 15.15 -0.15
CA ASP A 61 -2.11 16.14 0.52
C ASP A 61 -1.02 15.39 1.30
N VAL A 62 0.18 15.35 0.71
CA VAL A 62 1.32 14.62 1.26
C VAL A 62 1.71 15.15 2.64
N ALA A 63 1.60 16.47 2.87
CA ALA A 63 1.94 17.05 4.17
C ALA A 63 0.95 16.59 5.26
N GLN A 64 -0.35 16.55 4.95
CA GLN A 64 -1.34 16.01 5.87
C GLN A 64 -1.17 14.50 6.11
N ALA A 65 -0.85 13.73 5.07
CA ALA A 65 -0.58 12.31 5.21
C ALA A 65 0.63 12.04 6.12
N ILE A 66 1.69 12.85 6.01
CA ILE A 66 2.86 12.79 6.89
C ILE A 66 2.48 13.14 8.34
N ALA A 67 1.68 14.19 8.55
CA ALA A 67 1.21 14.57 9.87
C ALA A 67 0.41 13.43 10.53
N ILE A 68 -0.56 12.83 9.81
CA ILE A 68 -1.33 11.68 10.28
C ILE A 68 -0.41 10.49 10.57
N ALA A 69 0.54 10.17 9.70
CA ALA A 69 1.49 9.06 9.90
C ALA A 69 2.26 9.21 11.23
N SER A 70 2.70 10.42 11.55
CA SER A 70 3.46 10.71 12.77
C SER A 70 2.68 10.40 14.07
N GLU A 71 1.35 10.60 14.07
CA GLU A 71 0.49 10.27 15.21
C GLU A 71 0.47 8.76 15.54
N TYR A 72 0.80 7.92 14.55
CA TYR A 72 0.86 6.46 14.68
C TYR A 72 2.28 5.91 14.76
N GLY A 73 3.29 6.78 14.95
CA GLY A 73 4.70 6.37 15.01
C GLY A 73 5.27 5.92 13.67
N ILE A 74 4.67 6.34 12.56
CA ILE A 74 5.15 6.04 11.20
C ILE A 74 5.95 7.25 10.70
N GLU A 75 7.23 7.04 10.42
CA GLU A 75 8.07 8.02 9.76
C GLU A 75 8.03 7.82 8.23
N ILE A 76 7.56 8.83 7.51
CA ILE A 76 7.61 8.85 6.04
C ILE A 76 8.90 9.53 5.60
N LEU A 77 9.75 8.76 4.92
CA LEU A 77 11.02 9.26 4.40
C LEU A 77 10.86 9.95 3.05
N PRO A 78 11.71 10.94 2.73
CA PRO A 78 11.79 11.49 1.38
C PRO A 78 12.24 10.42 0.37
N PRO A 79 11.91 10.60 -0.93
CA PRO A 79 12.32 9.70 -2.00
C PRO A 79 13.84 9.72 -2.28
#